data_AF-A0A259SWW1-F1
#
_entry.id   AF-A0A259SWW1-F1
#
_cell.length_a   1.000
_cell.length_b   1.000
_cell.length_c   1.000
_cell.angle_alpha   90.00
_cell.angle_beta   90.00
_cell.angle_gamma   90.00
#
_symmetry.space_group_name_H-M   'P 1'
#
loop_
_entity.id
_entity.type
_entity.pdbx_description
1 polymer ?
#
loop_
_entity_poly.entity_id
_entity_poly.type
_entity_poly.pdbx_seq_one_letter_code
_entity_poly.pdbx_strand_id
1 'polypeptide(L)'
;MNRPRQQRQNRIPRPNLDGYRQGSFVTPSFKESLESYSKEKIVFSWRYFDGKHEAFNCGNADKSWFMDLMEVMKNVSNMSLNEYMQCKPLRVHSHDWSKVTYKYDHLTAEQVKQIENDTTQFSISQAKGRVHGFLIENLLFVVWFDPDHNLYPGDRDLVLARQPLSSYEILQLEHDTLKEEYESLLKEKEALETNLLQCLYDKEEGA
;
A
#
# COMPACT_ATOMS: atom_id res chain seq x y z
N MET A 1 18.68 -54.65 -56.45
CA MET A 1 17.28 -54.56 -55.97
C MET A 1 17.28 -53.83 -54.63
N ASN A 2 16.90 -52.55 -54.60
CA ASN A 2 16.82 -51.75 -53.36
C ASN A 2 15.41 -51.18 -53.21
N ARG A 3 14.74 -51.51 -52.10
CA ARG A 3 13.42 -50.99 -51.73
C ARG A 3 13.56 -49.58 -51.14
N PRO A 4 12.69 -48.61 -51.48
CA PRO A 4 12.69 -47.31 -50.83
C PRO A 4 12.04 -47.39 -49.44
N ARG A 5 12.70 -46.84 -48.41
CA ARG A 5 12.12 -46.60 -47.08
C ARG A 5 11.16 -45.42 -47.15
N GLN A 6 9.87 -45.69 -46.93
CA GLN A 6 8.83 -44.66 -46.76
C GLN A 6 9.08 -43.87 -45.45
N GLN A 7 9.29 -42.55 -45.56
CA GLN A 7 9.17 -41.64 -44.43
C GLN A 7 7.67 -41.48 -44.11
N ARG A 8 7.23 -41.97 -42.96
CA ARG A 8 5.91 -41.67 -42.40
C ARG A 8 5.91 -40.25 -41.86
N GLN A 9 5.22 -39.33 -42.54
CA GLN A 9 4.91 -38.02 -42.00
C GLN A 9 3.79 -38.15 -40.96
N ASN A 10 4.14 -38.22 -39.67
CA ASN A 10 3.17 -37.96 -38.60
C ASN A 10 2.91 -36.45 -38.55
N ARG A 11 1.99 -35.95 -39.38
CA ARG A 11 1.44 -34.60 -39.21
C ARG A 11 0.22 -34.69 -38.31
N ILE A 12 0.24 -33.97 -37.20
CA ILE A 12 -0.95 -33.69 -36.38
C ILE A 12 -1.99 -33.05 -37.33
N PRO A 13 -3.24 -33.55 -37.40
CA PRO A 13 -4.28 -32.92 -38.20
C PRO A 13 -4.42 -31.45 -37.78
N ARG A 14 -4.33 -30.52 -38.73
CA ARG A 14 -4.65 -29.12 -38.45
C ARG A 14 -6.12 -29.04 -38.05
N PRO A 15 -6.48 -28.37 -36.94
CA PRO A 15 -7.87 -28.22 -36.57
C PRO A 15 -8.61 -27.51 -37.71
N ASN A 16 -9.75 -28.06 -38.09
CA ASN A 16 -10.62 -27.48 -39.11
C ASN A 16 -11.18 -26.16 -38.55
N LEU A 17 -10.66 -25.03 -39.05
CA LEU A 17 -11.07 -23.68 -38.65
C LEU A 17 -12.37 -23.22 -39.33
N ASP A 18 -12.97 -24.03 -40.21
CA ASP A 18 -14.17 -23.69 -40.98
C ASP A 18 -15.47 -23.62 -40.13
N GLY A 19 -15.35 -23.77 -38.81
CA GLY A 19 -16.46 -23.70 -37.85
C GLY A 19 -16.39 -22.57 -36.82
N TYR A 20 -15.36 -21.72 -36.82
CA TYR A 20 -15.31 -20.56 -35.91
C TYR A 20 -16.33 -19.52 -36.36
N ARG A 21 -17.55 -19.63 -35.83
CA ARG A 21 -18.54 -18.55 -35.83
C ARG A 21 -17.83 -17.28 -35.40
N GLN A 22 -17.86 -16.25 -36.25
CA GLN A 22 -17.50 -14.88 -35.93
C GLN A 22 -18.52 -14.28 -34.94
N GLY A 23 -18.69 -14.91 -33.77
CA GLY A 23 -19.37 -14.32 -32.64
C GLY A 23 -18.36 -13.50 -31.87
N SER A 24 -18.64 -12.21 -31.66
CA SER A 24 -17.90 -11.44 -30.66
C SER A 24 -18.01 -12.18 -29.32
N PHE A 25 -16.87 -12.50 -28.69
CA PHE A 25 -16.82 -13.08 -27.33
C PHE A 25 -17.47 -12.18 -26.26
N VAL A 26 -17.85 -10.95 -26.65
CA VAL A 26 -18.33 -9.88 -25.81
C VAL A 26 -19.81 -9.70 -26.10
N THR A 27 -20.67 -10.05 -25.14
CA THR A 27 -22.12 -9.85 -25.29
C THR A 27 -22.45 -8.35 -25.26
N PRO A 28 -23.55 -7.92 -25.91
CA PRO A 28 -24.02 -6.53 -25.81
C PRO A 28 -24.23 -6.08 -24.36
N SER A 29 -24.80 -6.95 -23.51
CA SER A 29 -24.99 -6.65 -22.09
C SER A 29 -23.68 -6.40 -21.34
N PHE A 30 -22.63 -7.16 -21.66
CA PHE A 30 -21.32 -6.97 -21.04
C PHE A 30 -20.64 -5.69 -21.54
N LYS A 31 -20.83 -5.32 -22.82
CA LYS A 31 -20.41 -4.00 -23.33
C LYS A 31 -21.13 -2.86 -22.62
N GLU A 32 -22.44 -2.97 -22.42
CA GLU A 32 -23.23 -1.97 -21.70
C GLU A 32 -22.77 -1.82 -20.24
N SER A 33 -22.48 -2.92 -19.54
CA SER A 33 -21.90 -2.86 -18.19
C SER A 33 -20.53 -2.17 -18.18
N LEU A 34 -19.62 -2.54 -19.08
CA LEU A 34 -18.31 -1.88 -19.21
C LEU A 34 -18.43 -0.38 -19.51
N GLU A 35 -19.35 0.00 -20.39
CA GLU A 35 -19.62 1.39 -20.71
C GLU A 35 -20.19 2.15 -19.50
N SER A 36 -21.04 1.51 -18.69
CA SER A 36 -21.55 2.08 -17.44
C SER A 36 -20.42 2.37 -16.46
N TYR A 37 -19.60 1.37 -16.13
CA TYR A 37 -18.48 1.52 -15.20
C TYR A 37 -17.47 2.57 -15.66
N SER A 38 -17.24 2.67 -16.96
CA SER A 38 -16.32 3.69 -17.51
C SER A 38 -16.76 5.13 -17.26
N LYS A 39 -18.07 5.33 -17.05
CA LYS A 39 -18.70 6.64 -16.80
C LYS A 39 -18.92 6.92 -15.33
N GLU A 40 -18.87 5.90 -14.48
CA GLU A 40 -19.00 6.04 -13.03
C GLU A 40 -17.80 6.78 -12.44
N LYS A 41 -18.09 7.57 -11.39
CA LYS A 41 -17.09 8.37 -10.70
C LYS A 41 -16.22 7.49 -9.81
N ILE A 42 -14.95 7.87 -9.67
CA ILE A 42 -14.01 7.18 -8.80
C ILE A 42 -14.48 7.29 -7.35
N VAL A 43 -14.52 6.15 -6.67
CA VAL A 43 -14.77 6.04 -5.23
C VAL A 43 -13.48 5.56 -4.57
N PHE A 44 -13.08 6.19 -3.47
CA PHE A 44 -11.94 5.71 -2.69
C PHE A 44 -12.36 4.68 -1.65
N SER A 45 -11.61 3.60 -1.57
CA SER A 45 -11.67 2.63 -0.49
C SER A 45 -10.37 2.66 0.31
N TRP A 46 -10.51 2.73 1.62
CA TRP A 46 -9.39 2.78 2.57
C TRP A 46 -9.12 1.42 3.22
N ARG A 47 -9.80 0.36 2.77
CA ARG A 47 -9.76 -0.98 3.38
C ARG A 47 -8.34 -1.54 3.52
N TYR A 48 -7.47 -1.23 2.57
CA TYR A 48 -6.08 -1.71 2.52
C TYR A 48 -5.07 -0.60 2.76
N PHE A 49 -5.51 0.56 3.24
CA PHE A 49 -4.60 1.66 3.48
C PHE A 49 -3.70 1.33 4.67
N ASP A 50 -2.39 1.28 4.41
CA ASP A 50 -1.36 1.09 5.41
C ASP A 50 -0.59 2.40 5.62
N GLY A 51 -1.05 3.17 6.62
CA GLY A 51 -0.38 4.40 7.04
C GLY A 51 0.78 4.18 8.02
N LYS A 52 1.14 2.93 8.35
CA LYS A 52 2.19 2.59 9.32
C LYS A 52 3.48 2.13 8.66
N HIS A 53 3.44 1.74 7.39
CA HIS A 53 4.61 1.31 6.64
C HIS A 53 5.71 2.39 6.64
N GLU A 54 6.91 2.06 7.08
CA GLU A 54 8.03 3.00 7.27
C GLU A 54 8.42 3.79 5.99
N ALA A 55 8.30 3.17 4.82
CA ALA A 55 8.58 3.82 3.54
C ALA A 55 7.35 4.51 2.90
N PHE A 56 6.13 4.22 3.36
CA PHE A 56 4.91 4.63 2.67
C PHE A 56 3.90 5.26 3.61
N ASN A 57 4.40 6.16 4.45
CA ASN A 57 3.61 6.94 5.37
C ASN A 57 3.88 8.44 5.20
N CYS A 58 3.12 9.25 5.93
CA CYS A 58 3.20 10.71 5.84
C CYS A 58 3.98 11.35 7.00
N GLY A 59 4.86 10.61 7.68
CA GLY A 59 5.62 11.09 8.83
C GLY A 59 6.58 12.23 8.51
N ASN A 60 7.16 12.23 7.30
CA ASN A 60 8.00 13.33 6.80
C ASN A 60 7.21 14.36 5.97
N ALA A 61 5.92 14.13 5.72
CA ALA A 61 5.12 15.02 4.90
C ALA A 61 4.72 16.29 5.68
N ASP A 62 4.90 17.45 5.07
CA ASP A 62 4.47 18.71 5.65
C ASP A 62 2.97 18.98 5.46
N LYS A 63 2.45 20.00 6.16
CA LYS A 63 1.03 20.38 6.07
C LYS A 63 0.59 20.75 4.66
N SER A 64 1.47 21.38 3.87
CA SER A 64 1.14 21.73 2.49
C SER A 64 0.95 20.49 1.63
N TRP A 65 1.81 19.48 1.80
CA TRP A 65 1.71 18.21 1.08
C TRP A 65 0.35 17.55 1.30
N PHE A 66 -0.15 17.54 2.54
CA PHE A 66 -1.48 17.02 2.84
C PHE A 66 -2.59 17.83 2.15
N MET A 67 -2.48 19.15 2.09
CA MET A 67 -3.46 19.99 1.39
C MET A 67 -3.46 19.68 -0.13
N ASP A 68 -2.29 19.48 -0.72
CA ASP A 68 -2.19 19.08 -2.13
C ASP A 68 -2.78 17.68 -2.35
N LEU A 69 -2.50 16.73 -1.47
CA LEU A 69 -3.08 15.39 -1.52
C LEU A 69 -4.61 15.48 -1.51
N MET A 70 -5.19 16.20 -0.56
CA MET A 70 -6.64 16.32 -0.43
C MET A 70 -7.28 16.98 -1.66
N GLU A 71 -6.65 18.00 -2.22
CA GLU A 71 -7.13 18.65 -3.45
C GLU A 71 -7.08 17.69 -4.65
N VAL A 72 -6.00 16.92 -4.79
CA VAL A 72 -5.87 15.93 -5.86
C VAL A 72 -6.88 14.80 -5.68
N MET A 73 -7.04 14.27 -4.46
CA MET A 73 -8.03 13.22 -4.19
C MET A 73 -9.44 13.71 -4.49
N LYS A 74 -9.79 14.94 -4.08
CA LYS A 74 -11.07 15.56 -4.45
C LYS A 74 -11.24 15.65 -5.96
N ASN A 75 -10.22 16.09 -6.69
CA ASN A 75 -10.27 16.15 -8.15
C ASN A 75 -10.49 14.77 -8.77
N VAL A 76 -9.75 13.75 -8.31
CA VAL A 76 -9.90 12.36 -8.75
C VAL A 76 -11.30 11.81 -8.44
N SER A 77 -11.88 12.09 -7.27
CA SER A 77 -13.24 11.64 -6.93
C SER A 77 -14.33 12.24 -7.83
N ASN A 78 -14.03 13.35 -8.51
CA ASN A 78 -14.92 13.97 -9.48
C ASN A 78 -14.65 13.51 -10.91
N MET A 79 -13.67 12.63 -11.14
CA MET A 79 -13.39 12.03 -12.45
C MET A 79 -14.16 10.73 -12.61
N SER A 80 -14.60 10.44 -13.83
CA SER A 80 -14.98 9.08 -14.21
C SER A 80 -13.74 8.19 -14.32
N LEU A 81 -13.93 6.87 -14.33
CA LEU A 81 -12.83 5.93 -14.53
C LEU A 81 -12.03 6.25 -15.81
N ASN A 82 -12.70 6.54 -16.91
CA ASN A 82 -12.03 6.86 -18.17
C ASN A 82 -11.26 8.20 -18.11
N GLU A 83 -11.85 9.22 -17.47
CA GLU A 83 -11.18 10.51 -17.24
C GLU A 83 -9.91 10.35 -16.40
N TYR A 84 -10.00 9.57 -15.31
CA TYR A 84 -8.87 9.27 -14.43
C TYR A 84 -7.73 8.57 -15.20
N MET A 85 -8.03 7.46 -15.89
CA MET A 85 -7.02 6.67 -16.61
C MET A 85 -6.32 7.45 -17.73
N GLN A 86 -6.99 8.42 -18.33
CA GLN A 86 -6.44 9.26 -19.41
C GLN A 86 -5.83 10.58 -18.92
N CYS A 87 -5.87 10.85 -17.61
CA CYS A 87 -5.43 12.12 -17.05
C CYS A 87 -3.90 12.25 -17.04
N LYS A 88 -3.36 12.89 -18.09
CA LYS A 88 -1.90 13.10 -18.25
C LYS A 88 -1.24 13.82 -17.06
N PRO A 89 -1.82 14.88 -16.46
CA PRO A 89 -1.22 15.55 -15.31
C PRO A 89 -1.02 14.63 -14.09
N LEU A 90 -1.94 13.69 -13.87
CA LEU A 90 -1.86 12.71 -12.79
C LEU A 90 -0.83 11.60 -13.07
N ARG A 91 -0.34 11.49 -14.31
CA ARG A 91 0.61 10.46 -14.73
C ARG A 91 0.17 9.07 -14.28
N VAL A 92 -1.10 8.74 -14.52
CA VAL A 92 -1.67 7.46 -14.09
C VAL A 92 -0.99 6.32 -14.83
N HIS A 93 -0.47 5.35 -14.09
CA HIS A 93 0.10 4.12 -14.66
C HIS A 93 0.02 2.95 -13.68
N SER A 94 0.10 1.73 -14.22
CA SER A 94 0.18 0.51 -13.43
C SER A 94 1.59 0.33 -12.85
N HIS A 95 1.73 -0.55 -11.85
CA HIS A 95 3.03 -0.86 -11.25
C HIS A 95 3.80 -1.86 -12.12
N ASP A 96 5.04 -1.54 -12.44
CA ASP A 96 6.02 -2.51 -12.91
C ASP A 96 6.61 -3.24 -11.70
N TRP A 97 5.99 -4.35 -11.30
CA TRP A 97 6.38 -5.17 -10.16
C TRP A 97 7.79 -5.76 -10.23
N SER A 98 8.45 -5.71 -11.39
CA SER A 98 9.85 -6.13 -11.54
C SER A 98 10.86 -5.07 -11.08
N LYS A 99 10.40 -3.82 -10.90
CA LYS A 99 11.24 -2.65 -10.60
C LYS A 99 10.91 -1.97 -9.27
N VAL A 100 9.91 -2.47 -8.54
CA VAL A 100 9.53 -1.90 -7.24
C VAL A 100 10.50 -2.33 -6.15
N THR A 101 10.64 -1.48 -5.15
CA THR A 101 11.39 -1.75 -3.91
C THR A 101 10.58 -2.58 -2.92
N TYR A 102 9.26 -2.40 -2.89
CA TYR A 102 8.34 -3.09 -2.00
C TYR A 102 7.13 -3.64 -2.76
N LYS A 103 6.56 -4.71 -2.24
CA LYS A 103 5.27 -5.26 -2.65
C LYS A 103 4.29 -5.10 -1.51
N TYR A 104 2.99 -5.14 -1.80
CA TYR A 104 1.95 -5.10 -0.77
C TYR A 104 2.07 -6.32 0.16
N ASP A 105 2.77 -6.14 1.26
CA ASP A 105 3.19 -7.18 2.21
C ASP A 105 2.06 -7.62 3.15
N HIS A 106 1.10 -6.73 3.41
CA HIS A 106 -0.13 -7.02 4.12
C HIS A 106 -1.17 -7.80 3.28
N LEU A 107 -0.91 -8.04 1.98
CA LEU A 107 -1.73 -8.88 1.12
C LEU A 107 -1.10 -10.26 0.92
N THR A 108 -1.93 -11.30 0.77
CA THR A 108 -1.43 -12.64 0.44
C THR A 108 -0.90 -12.69 -0.99
N ALA A 109 -0.03 -13.67 -1.29
CA ALA A 109 0.49 -13.87 -2.64
C ALA A 109 -0.63 -14.08 -3.68
N GLU A 110 -1.70 -14.80 -3.31
CA GLU A 110 -2.87 -14.98 -4.17
C GLU A 110 -3.61 -13.66 -4.42
N GLN A 111 -3.79 -12.82 -3.40
CA GLN A 111 -4.42 -11.52 -3.54
C GLN A 111 -3.61 -10.61 -4.46
N VAL A 112 -2.28 -10.54 -4.25
CA VAL A 112 -1.38 -9.76 -5.12
C VAL A 112 -1.49 -10.22 -6.57
N LYS A 113 -1.48 -11.54 -6.81
CA LYS A 113 -1.63 -12.10 -8.16
C LYS A 113 -2.99 -11.75 -8.81
N GLN A 114 -4.06 -11.66 -8.02
CA GLN A 114 -5.38 -11.29 -8.53
C GLN A 114 -5.44 -9.83 -8.99
N ILE A 115 -4.72 -8.93 -8.31
CA ILE A 115 -4.76 -7.50 -8.58
C ILE A 115 -3.59 -6.99 -9.41
N GLU A 116 -2.60 -7.83 -9.75
CA GLU A 116 -1.31 -7.38 -10.30
C GLU A 116 -1.47 -6.49 -11.55
N ASN A 117 -2.47 -6.81 -12.38
CA ASN A 117 -2.79 -6.10 -13.62
C ASN A 117 -3.68 -4.86 -13.42
N ASP A 118 -4.30 -4.73 -12.25
CA ASP A 118 -5.23 -3.66 -11.90
C ASP A 118 -4.61 -2.63 -10.95
N THR A 119 -3.33 -2.77 -10.65
CA THR A 119 -2.58 -1.80 -9.86
C THR A 119 -2.52 -0.46 -10.57
N THR A 120 -2.52 0.60 -9.77
CA THR A 120 -2.48 1.97 -10.27
C THR A 120 -1.69 2.85 -9.32
N GLN A 121 -1.12 3.91 -9.88
CA GLN A 121 -0.58 5.02 -9.13
C GLN A 121 -0.91 6.33 -9.81
N PHE A 122 -1.02 7.39 -9.03
CA PHE A 122 -1.16 8.74 -9.55
C PHE A 122 -0.31 9.73 -8.75
N SER A 123 0.18 10.76 -9.44
CA SER A 123 0.98 11.84 -8.88
C SER A 123 0.09 12.84 -8.15
N ILE A 124 0.53 13.28 -6.97
CA ILE A 124 -0.08 14.44 -6.29
C ILE A 124 0.35 15.72 -7.02
N SER A 125 1.62 15.80 -7.39
CA SER A 125 2.13 16.79 -8.34
C SER A 125 3.39 16.26 -9.01
N GLN A 126 4.05 17.04 -9.88
CA GLN A 126 5.29 16.60 -10.53
C GLN A 126 6.43 16.25 -9.54
N ALA A 127 6.39 16.77 -8.30
CA ALA A 127 7.47 16.63 -7.33
C ALA A 127 7.02 16.22 -5.91
N LYS A 128 5.73 16.04 -5.66
CA LYS A 128 5.18 15.81 -4.32
C LYS A 128 4.75 14.35 -4.09
N GLY A 129 5.47 13.38 -4.63
CA GLY A 129 5.13 11.97 -4.38
C GLY A 129 3.93 11.45 -5.16
N ARG A 130 3.47 10.26 -4.74
CA ARG A 130 2.41 9.49 -5.42
C ARG A 130 1.47 8.83 -4.41
N VAL A 131 0.28 8.50 -4.89
CA VAL A 131 -0.67 7.60 -4.22
C VAL A 131 -0.66 6.27 -4.97
N HIS A 132 -0.57 5.17 -4.24
CA HIS A 132 -0.53 3.81 -4.80
C HIS A 132 -1.74 3.02 -4.36
N GLY A 133 -2.25 2.20 -5.28
CA GLY A 133 -3.41 1.38 -5.03
C GLY A 133 -3.68 0.38 -6.15
N PHE A 134 -4.92 -0.06 -6.24
CA PHE A 134 -5.43 -0.85 -7.34
C PHE A 134 -6.92 -0.52 -7.56
N LEU A 135 -7.40 -0.77 -8.78
CA LEU A 135 -8.76 -0.49 -9.19
C LEU A 135 -9.56 -1.78 -9.30
N ILE A 136 -10.80 -1.77 -8.80
CA ILE A 136 -11.81 -2.77 -9.15
C ILE A 136 -13.02 -1.97 -9.60
N GLU A 137 -13.34 -2.03 -10.89
CA GLU A 137 -14.35 -1.16 -11.52
C GLU A 137 -14.01 0.33 -11.27
N ASN A 138 -14.90 1.10 -10.65
CA ASN A 138 -14.67 2.51 -10.28
C ASN A 138 -14.13 2.69 -8.85
N LEU A 139 -13.87 1.60 -8.12
CA LEU A 139 -13.39 1.64 -6.75
C LEU A 139 -11.86 1.60 -6.71
N LEU A 140 -11.25 2.71 -6.30
CA LEU A 140 -9.81 2.83 -6.09
C LEU A 140 -9.48 2.49 -4.64
N PHE A 141 -8.87 1.32 -4.43
CA PHE A 141 -8.36 0.91 -3.13
C PHE A 141 -7.01 1.58 -2.91
N VAL A 142 -6.98 2.56 -2.00
CA VAL A 142 -5.75 3.22 -1.59
C VAL A 142 -4.99 2.28 -0.67
N VAL A 143 -3.71 2.06 -0.99
CA VAL A 143 -2.82 1.20 -0.21
C VAL A 143 -1.75 2.04 0.48
N TRP A 144 -1.08 2.92 -0.26
CA TRP A 144 0.07 3.65 0.22
C TRP A 144 0.09 5.11 -0.22
N PHE A 145 0.67 5.94 0.64
CA PHE A 145 1.12 7.28 0.30
C PHE A 145 2.63 7.28 0.21
N ASP A 146 3.16 7.69 -0.94
CA ASP A 146 4.58 7.69 -1.24
C ASP A 146 5.08 9.12 -1.49
N PRO A 147 5.24 9.94 -0.44
CA PRO A 147 5.72 11.32 -0.58
C PRO A 147 7.13 11.40 -1.17
N ASP A 148 7.97 10.41 -0.87
CA ASP A 148 9.41 10.42 -1.18
C ASP A 148 9.78 9.61 -2.44
N HIS A 149 8.80 9.05 -3.15
CA HIS A 149 8.99 8.20 -4.32
C HIS A 149 9.78 6.91 -4.04
N ASN A 150 9.59 6.34 -2.85
CA ASN A 150 10.23 5.12 -2.38
C ASN A 150 9.85 3.88 -3.19
N LEU A 151 8.69 3.83 -3.87
CA LEU A 151 8.32 2.65 -4.66
C LEU A 151 9.21 2.53 -5.92
N TYR A 152 9.62 3.66 -6.47
CA TYR A 152 10.50 3.77 -7.63
C TYR A 152 11.59 4.83 -7.37
N PRO A 153 12.58 4.54 -6.53
CA PRO A 153 13.55 5.56 -6.09
C PRO A 153 14.55 5.92 -7.19
N GLY A 154 14.77 5.03 -8.17
CA GLY A 154 15.81 5.16 -9.19
C GLY A 154 17.18 4.95 -8.54
N ASP A 155 18.06 5.93 -8.68
CA ASP A 155 19.40 5.93 -8.07
C ASP A 155 19.43 6.56 -6.67
N ARG A 156 18.27 6.91 -6.11
CA ARG A 156 18.16 7.54 -4.78
C ARG A 156 18.05 6.47 -3.69
N ASP A 157 18.52 6.80 -2.51
CA ASP A 157 18.28 6.00 -1.31
C ASP A 157 16.80 6.10 -0.88
N LEU A 158 16.35 5.07 -0.16
CA LEU A 158 15.02 5.07 0.46
C LEU A 158 14.97 6.09 1.60
N VAL A 159 13.88 6.86 1.65
CA VAL A 159 13.60 7.80 2.74
C VAL A 159 12.56 7.16 3.65
N LEU A 160 13.00 6.68 4.82
CA LEU A 160 12.11 6.07 5.81
C LEU A 160 11.63 7.14 6.79
N ALA A 161 10.34 7.09 7.12
CA ALA A 161 9.69 8.00 8.04
C ALA A 161 9.12 7.21 9.22
N ARG A 162 9.21 7.81 10.42
CA ARG A 162 8.46 7.30 11.57
C ARG A 162 6.98 7.46 11.29
N GLN A 163 6.17 6.48 11.70
CA GLN A 163 4.72 6.56 11.60
C GLN A 163 4.22 7.89 12.19
N PRO A 164 3.36 8.64 11.48
CA PRO A 164 2.73 9.82 12.05
C PRO A 164 1.79 9.40 13.18
N LEU A 165 1.96 10.03 14.34
CA LEU A 165 1.11 9.83 15.52
C LEU A 165 0.16 11.02 15.69
N SER A 166 -1.08 10.72 16.05
CA SER A 166 -2.02 11.74 16.52
C SER A 166 -1.55 12.33 17.85
N SER A 167 -2.03 13.54 18.17
CA SER A 167 -1.74 14.18 19.47
C SER A 167 -2.15 13.30 20.65
N TYR A 168 -3.23 12.53 20.51
CA TYR A 168 -3.66 11.59 21.54
C TYR A 168 -2.68 10.43 21.71
N GLU A 169 -2.21 9.83 20.61
CA GLU A 169 -1.23 8.74 20.68
C GLU A 169 0.10 9.20 21.29
N ILE A 170 0.55 10.41 20.96
CA ILE A 170 1.73 11.02 21.58
C ILE A 170 1.53 11.14 23.10
N LEU A 171 0.41 11.73 23.52
CA LEU A 171 0.08 11.89 24.94
C LEU A 171 -0.05 10.54 25.66
N GLN A 172 -0.60 9.52 25.00
CA GLN A 172 -0.70 8.18 25.55
C GLN A 172 0.68 7.56 25.78
N LEU A 173 1.59 7.67 24.80
CA LEU A 173 2.97 7.19 24.95
C LEU A 173 3.70 7.92 26.08
N GLU A 174 3.53 9.23 26.17
CA GLU A 174 4.10 10.04 27.27
C GLU A 174 3.54 9.60 28.62
N HIS A 175 2.22 9.43 28.74
CA HIS A 175 1.56 8.96 29.94
C HIS A 175 2.08 7.59 30.38
N ASP A 176 2.17 6.65 29.44
CA ASP A 176 2.61 5.28 29.73
C ASP A 176 4.09 5.26 30.17
N THR A 177 4.94 6.04 29.49
CA THR A 177 6.35 6.23 29.89
C THR A 177 6.45 6.79 31.32
N LEU A 178 5.70 7.87 31.60
CA LEU A 178 5.76 8.55 32.89
C LEU A 178 5.21 7.66 34.02
N LYS A 179 4.22 6.81 33.71
CA LYS A 179 3.68 5.83 34.64
C LYS A 179 4.70 4.75 34.97
N GLU A 180 5.39 4.21 33.97
CA GLU A 180 6.47 3.24 34.18
C GLU A 180 7.60 3.82 35.04
N GLU A 181 8.02 5.06 34.77
CA GLU A 181 9.02 5.77 35.59
C GLU A 181 8.54 5.97 37.03
N TYR A 182 7.29 6.39 37.22
CA TYR A 182 6.69 6.56 38.55
C TYR A 182 6.66 5.24 39.33
N GLU A 183 6.24 4.15 38.70
CA GLU A 183 6.23 2.83 39.33
C GLU A 183 7.64 2.33 39.68
N SER A 184 8.63 2.63 38.85
CA SER A 184 10.04 2.31 39.12
C SER A 184 10.57 3.09 40.33
N LEU A 185 10.32 4.41 40.38
CA LEU A 185 10.74 5.27 41.49
C LEU A 185 10.05 4.89 42.81
N LEU A 186 8.79 4.48 42.76
CA LEU A 186 8.08 4.04 43.96
C LEU A 186 8.73 2.79 44.57
N LYS A 187 9.11 1.81 43.74
CA LYS A 187 9.82 0.60 44.19
C LYS A 187 11.19 0.93 44.78
N GLU A 188 11.94 1.83 44.14
CA GLU A 188 13.24 2.27 44.64
C GLU A 188 13.11 2.96 46.00
N LYS A 189 12.12 3.84 46.14
CA LYS A 189 11.80 4.49 47.41
C LYS A 189 11.50 3.47 48.51
N GLU A 190 10.62 2.51 48.25
CA GLU A 190 10.26 1.47 49.22
C GLU A 190 11.48 0.62 49.65
N ALA A 191 12.36 0.28 48.70
CA ALA A 191 13.59 -0.44 48.99
C ALA A 191 14.55 0.39 49.87
N LEU A 192 14.70 1.68 49.59
CA LEU A 192 15.53 2.59 50.39
C LEU A 192 14.97 2.77 51.81
N GLU A 193 13.65 2.93 51.96
CA GLU A 193 13.00 3.02 53.27
C GLU A 193 13.22 1.74 54.10
N THR A 194 13.10 0.57 53.46
CA THR A 194 13.36 -0.73 54.10
C THR A 194 14.82 -0.84 54.56
N ASN A 195 15.78 -0.50 53.70
CA ASN A 195 17.20 -0.53 54.03
C ASN A 195 17.56 0.44 55.17
N LEU A 196 16.95 1.64 55.17
CA LEU A 196 17.15 2.61 56.24
C LEU A 196 16.64 2.08 57.58
N LEU A 197 15.44 1.50 57.61
CA LEU A 197 14.87 0.90 58.82
C LEU A 197 15.76 -0.22 59.36
N GLN A 198 16.27 -1.10 58.50
CA GLN A 198 17.21 -2.15 58.90
C GLN A 198 18.49 -1.55 59.50
N CYS A 199 19.07 -0.54 58.84
CA CYS A 199 20.28 0.14 59.33
C CYS A 199 20.08 0.84 60.69
N LEU A 200 18.86 1.32 60.99
CA LEU A 200 18.54 1.90 62.29
C LEU A 200 18.41 0.81 63.36
N TYR A 201 17.73 -0.29 63.04
CA TYR A 201 17.61 -1.44 63.94
C TYR A 201 18.97 -2.02 64.33
N ASP A 202 19.85 -2.23 63.35
CA ASP A 202 21.20 -2.78 63.57
C ASP A 202 22.07 -1.87 64.46
N LYS A 203 21.80 -0.55 64.48
CA LYS A 203 22.51 0.41 65.34
C LYS A 203 22.00 0.41 66.79
N GLU A 204 20.73 0.06 67.00
CA GLU A 204 20.13 0.00 68.34
C GLU A 204 20.50 -1.31 69.06
N GLU A 205 20.65 -2.43 68.35
CA GLU A 205 21.10 -3.72 68.94
C GLU A 205 22.63 -3.80 69.16
N GLY A 206 23.40 -2.89 68.55
CA GLY A 206 24.86 -2.85 68.64
C GLY A 206 25.44 -1.89 69.70
N ALA A 207 24.59 -1.19 70.46
CA ALA A 207 24.97 -0.22 71.51
C ALA A 207 24.71 -0.75 72.92
#